data_AF-A0A6N8Z224-F1
#
_entry.id   AF-A0A6N8Z224-F1
#
_cell.length_a   1.000
_cell.length_b   1.000
_cell.length_c   1.000
_cell.angle_alpha   90.00
_cell.angle_beta   90.00
_cell.angle_gamma   90.00
#
_symmetry.space_group_name_H-M   'P 1'
#
loop_
_entity.id
_entity.type
_entity.pdbx_description
1 polymer ?
#
loop_
_entity_poly.entity_id
_entity_poly.type
_entity_poly.pdbx_seq_one_letter_code
_entity_poly.pdbx_strand_id
1 'polypeptide(L)'
;MTRKLFDEHSSRALLEFTAMFDALSPEYRSSIVMRALRARDHVSTDAGRSLDSAIRGSIRLVGYSNPALAISSALLEPVNSSIAKSEKLATATLKVWAESLDDLEKLVSGHLQSQGLPVEYPDFENCRFRGFWDEDSWQRELDWIIDLSESWDEEDIALMLCYVSGRTIVIEGDEAGEEEGEPFLEVTSLRDKQAGTTEKEPGPQPAEMARAAEEHTPTQEPLPVSPPVQSESLPIHPPSEINGPAILNQCINYLNALSPEDGNWNESVPAFVDAVSNIRNLKSSQRERRANLLAAHAEITQEFSTDLEFLEQDTSFWSAQGLTELAELDRTLDLADGLKRLLSEYRDVRRPGNTLSEELGRRERRFALEPRILDTMAMMRQAMSGDGELQPMPEVE
;
A
#
# COMPACT_ATOMS: atom_id res chain seq x y z
N MET A 1 12.03 50.04 3.70
CA MET A 1 13.35 49.37 3.63
C MET A 1 13.11 47.91 3.98
N THR A 2 12.30 47.24 3.16
CA THR A 2 11.41 46.14 3.61
C THR A 2 10.88 45.37 2.38
N ARG A 3 11.79 44.78 1.59
CA ARG A 3 11.48 43.94 0.41
C ARG A 3 12.74 43.13 0.02
N LYS A 4 13.20 42.26 0.94
CA LYS A 4 14.36 41.36 0.72
C LYS A 4 14.44 40.19 1.72
N LEU A 5 13.29 39.69 2.18
CA LEU A 5 13.14 38.56 3.12
C LEU A 5 12.00 37.64 2.65
N PHE A 6 11.93 37.39 1.34
CA PHE A 6 10.89 36.53 0.74
C PHE A 6 11.41 35.67 -0.44
N ASP A 7 12.71 35.74 -0.75
CA ASP A 7 13.37 34.87 -1.75
C ASP A 7 14.04 33.65 -1.10
N GLU A 8 14.36 33.68 0.20
CA GLU A 8 15.07 32.60 0.93
C GLU A 8 14.17 31.40 1.30
N HIS A 9 12.95 31.33 0.74
CA HIS A 9 12.13 30.12 0.68
C HIS A 9 11.89 29.64 -0.77
N SER A 10 12.41 30.36 -1.77
CA SER A 10 12.25 30.08 -3.20
C SER A 10 13.21 28.99 -3.73
N SER A 11 13.68 28.12 -2.82
CA SER A 11 14.47 26.92 -3.13
C SER A 11 14.20 25.77 -2.15
N ARG A 12 12.94 25.60 -1.74
CA ARG A 12 12.42 24.23 -1.53
C ARG A 12 12.47 23.54 -2.89
N ALA A 13 13.53 22.78 -3.14
CA ALA A 13 13.73 22.05 -4.39
C ALA A 13 12.53 21.11 -4.62
N LEU A 14 11.93 21.15 -5.81
CA LEU A 14 10.80 20.28 -6.14
C LEU A 14 11.27 18.82 -6.10
N LEU A 15 10.59 17.98 -5.32
CA LEU A 15 11.04 16.60 -5.14
C LEU A 15 10.83 15.80 -6.44
N GLU A 16 11.94 15.28 -6.96
CA GLU A 16 11.96 14.31 -8.06
C GLU A 16 11.47 12.94 -7.55
N PHE A 17 10.88 12.12 -8.43
CA PHE A 17 10.42 10.78 -8.01
C PHE A 17 11.57 9.85 -7.60
N THR A 18 12.80 10.11 -8.05
CA THR A 18 14.03 9.44 -7.60
C THR A 18 14.20 9.53 -6.08
N ALA A 19 14.18 10.74 -5.53
CA ALA A 19 14.32 10.99 -4.10
C ALA A 19 13.17 10.37 -3.27
N MET A 20 11.94 10.37 -3.80
CA MET A 20 10.83 9.63 -3.20
C MET A 20 11.12 8.12 -3.16
N PHE A 21 11.53 7.52 -4.28
CA PHE A 21 11.87 6.09 -4.34
C PHE A 21 13.08 5.72 -3.48
N ASP A 22 14.02 6.63 -3.20
CA ASP A 22 15.13 6.39 -2.26
C ASP A 22 14.69 6.41 -0.79
N ALA A 23 13.65 7.18 -0.45
CA ALA A 23 13.08 7.25 0.90
C ALA A 23 12.12 6.09 1.25
N LEU A 24 11.58 5.37 0.25
CA LEU A 24 10.77 4.17 0.49
C LEU A 24 11.61 3.00 1.03
N SER A 25 11.01 2.16 1.88
CA SER A 25 11.65 0.94 2.37
C SER A 25 12.08 0.04 1.20
N PRO A 26 13.25 -0.64 1.26
CA PRO A 26 13.72 -1.51 0.19
C PRO A 26 12.70 -2.60 -0.21
N GLU A 27 11.98 -3.10 0.78
CA GLU A 27 10.92 -4.10 0.67
C GLU A 27 9.70 -3.53 -0.07
N TYR A 28 9.17 -2.37 0.36
CA TYR A 28 8.01 -1.74 -0.29
C TYR A 28 8.34 -1.24 -1.71
N ARG A 29 9.52 -0.65 -1.91
CA ARG A 29 10.05 -0.33 -3.26
C ARG A 29 10.05 -1.55 -4.17
N SER A 30 10.48 -2.71 -3.65
CA SER A 30 10.46 -3.97 -4.41
C SER A 30 9.03 -4.44 -4.70
N SER A 31 8.10 -4.25 -3.76
CA SER A 31 6.67 -4.53 -3.95
C SER A 31 6.07 -3.67 -5.08
N ILE A 32 6.29 -2.35 -5.05
CA ILE A 32 5.88 -1.40 -6.10
C ILE A 32 6.41 -1.83 -7.47
N VAL A 33 7.72 -2.05 -7.57
CA VAL A 33 8.39 -2.44 -8.82
C VAL A 33 7.84 -3.77 -9.34
N MET A 34 7.66 -4.77 -8.48
CA MET A 34 7.11 -6.07 -8.89
C MET A 34 5.63 -5.99 -9.28
N ARG A 35 4.83 -5.15 -8.61
CA ARG A 35 3.43 -4.89 -8.97
C ARG A 35 3.35 -4.21 -10.34
N ALA A 36 4.12 -3.15 -10.57
CA ALA A 36 4.19 -2.47 -11.87
C ALA A 36 4.65 -3.42 -13.01
N LEU A 37 5.69 -4.23 -12.77
CA LEU A 37 6.19 -5.22 -13.74
C LEU A 37 5.23 -6.38 -14.00
N ARG A 38 4.21 -6.61 -13.16
CA ARG A 38 3.09 -7.55 -13.40
C ARG A 38 1.91 -6.85 -14.09
N ALA A 39 1.66 -5.59 -13.76
CA ALA A 39 0.53 -4.81 -14.26
C ALA A 39 0.74 -4.20 -15.66
N ARG A 40 1.99 -4.07 -16.14
CA ARG A 40 2.35 -3.42 -17.43
C ARG A 40 1.51 -3.82 -18.65
N ASP A 41 1.04 -5.07 -18.70
CA ASP A 41 0.27 -5.66 -19.81
C ASP A 41 -1.26 -5.51 -19.63
N HIS A 42 -1.69 -4.93 -18.50
CA HIS A 42 -3.09 -4.76 -18.06
C HIS A 42 -3.50 -3.29 -17.88
N VAL A 43 -2.54 -2.39 -17.65
CA VAL A 43 -2.74 -0.92 -17.55
C VAL A 43 -2.96 -0.25 -18.91
N SER A 44 -3.03 1.09 -18.96
CA SER A 44 -3.15 1.80 -20.23
C SER A 44 -1.98 1.52 -21.17
N THR A 45 -2.28 1.51 -22.47
CA THR A 45 -1.28 1.29 -23.53
C THR A 45 -0.21 2.37 -23.56
N ASP A 46 -0.46 3.54 -22.98
CA ASP A 46 0.54 4.60 -22.81
C ASP A 46 1.50 4.30 -21.65
N ALA A 47 0.98 3.98 -20.46
CA ALA A 47 1.78 3.65 -19.29
C ALA A 47 2.71 2.44 -19.54
N GLY A 48 2.16 1.34 -20.08
CA GLY A 48 2.96 0.16 -20.44
C GLY A 48 4.08 0.47 -21.43
N ARG A 49 3.80 1.25 -22.49
CA ARG A 49 4.82 1.71 -23.45
C ARG A 49 5.87 2.62 -22.81
N SER A 50 5.47 3.47 -21.87
CA SER A 50 6.38 4.35 -21.13
C SER A 50 7.37 3.53 -20.31
N LEU A 51 6.89 2.53 -19.56
CA LEU A 51 7.72 1.62 -18.77
C LEU A 51 8.65 0.78 -19.65
N ASP A 52 8.13 0.20 -20.74
CA ASP A 52 8.94 -0.51 -21.75
C ASP A 52 10.03 0.38 -22.37
N SER A 53 9.77 1.68 -22.54
CA SER A 53 10.74 2.66 -23.03
C SER A 53 11.82 2.95 -21.98
N ALA A 54 11.41 3.19 -20.72
CA ALA A 54 12.31 3.47 -19.62
C ALA A 54 13.22 2.29 -19.26
N ILE A 55 12.69 1.06 -19.29
CA ILE A 55 13.44 -0.19 -19.12
C ILE A 55 14.50 -0.33 -20.23
N ARG A 56 14.12 -0.15 -21.50
CA ARG A 56 15.08 -0.19 -22.63
C ARG A 56 16.15 0.90 -22.58
N GLY A 57 15.83 2.07 -22.04
CA GLY A 57 16.77 3.18 -21.87
C GLY A 57 17.74 2.99 -20.70
N SER A 58 17.28 2.40 -19.60
CA SER A 58 18.02 2.38 -18.32
C SER A 58 18.73 1.06 -18.03
N ILE A 59 18.22 -0.07 -18.53
CA ILE A 59 18.60 -1.42 -18.08
C ILE A 59 19.32 -2.21 -19.17
N ARG A 60 20.33 -3.00 -18.78
CA ARG A 60 21.02 -3.97 -19.63
C ARG A 60 20.98 -5.34 -18.98
N LEU A 61 20.25 -6.27 -19.59
CA LEU A 61 20.08 -7.64 -19.08
C LEU A 61 20.80 -8.64 -20.00
N VAL A 62 21.66 -9.48 -19.44
CA VAL A 62 22.46 -10.45 -20.20
C VAL A 62 21.53 -11.48 -20.87
N GLY A 63 21.76 -11.75 -22.15
CA GLY A 63 20.93 -12.65 -22.97
C GLY A 63 19.73 -11.99 -23.66
N TYR A 64 19.35 -10.77 -23.28
CA TYR A 64 18.20 -10.05 -23.85
C TYR A 64 18.63 -8.91 -24.76
N SER A 65 18.24 -8.96 -26.04
CA SER A 65 18.39 -7.84 -27.00
C SER A 65 17.39 -6.71 -26.76
N ASN A 66 16.23 -7.03 -26.16
CA ASN A 66 15.28 -6.07 -25.61
C ASN A 66 14.95 -6.50 -24.17
N PRO A 67 15.42 -5.78 -23.13
CA PRO A 67 15.19 -6.16 -21.74
C PRO A 67 13.69 -6.13 -21.35
N ALA A 68 12.87 -5.29 -21.98
CA ALA A 68 11.43 -5.23 -21.68
C ALA A 68 10.70 -6.57 -21.92
N LEU A 69 11.19 -7.41 -22.83
CA LEU A 69 10.62 -8.74 -23.12
C LEU A 69 11.04 -9.83 -22.11
N ALA A 70 11.79 -9.48 -21.06
CA ALA A 70 12.10 -10.41 -19.98
C ALA A 70 10.89 -10.63 -19.05
N ILE A 71 10.96 -11.71 -18.28
CA ILE A 71 9.97 -12.01 -17.22
C ILE A 71 10.16 -11.06 -16.04
N SER A 72 9.06 -10.67 -15.37
CA SER A 72 9.05 -9.66 -14.31
C SER A 72 10.06 -9.94 -13.18
N SER A 73 10.23 -11.21 -12.78
CA SER A 73 11.20 -11.62 -11.77
C SER A 73 12.67 -11.45 -12.19
N ALA A 74 12.98 -11.50 -13.49
CA ALA A 74 14.32 -11.22 -14.02
C ALA A 74 14.59 -9.71 -14.21
N LEU A 75 13.54 -8.88 -14.11
CA LEU A 75 13.63 -7.42 -14.20
C LEU A 75 13.62 -6.73 -12.83
N LEU A 76 13.01 -7.34 -11.80
CA LEU A 76 12.86 -6.76 -10.46
C LEU A 76 14.16 -6.15 -9.92
N GLU A 77 15.23 -6.95 -9.77
CA GLU A 77 16.48 -6.46 -9.21
C GLU A 77 17.19 -5.41 -10.11
N PRO A 78 17.33 -5.61 -11.44
CA PRO A 78 17.82 -4.55 -12.33
C PRO A 78 16.99 -3.26 -12.31
N VAL A 79 15.67 -3.31 -12.11
CA VAL A 79 14.82 -2.11 -11.98
C VAL A 79 15.06 -1.45 -10.63
N ASN A 80 14.98 -2.19 -9.52
CA ASN A 80 15.29 -1.71 -8.16
C ASN A 80 16.64 -1.00 -8.10
N SER A 81 17.70 -1.64 -8.59
CA SER A 81 19.06 -1.09 -8.65
C SER A 81 19.21 0.15 -9.56
N SER A 82 18.21 0.48 -10.39
CA SER A 82 18.25 1.58 -11.37
C SER A 82 17.23 2.69 -11.15
N ILE A 83 16.15 2.46 -10.39
CA ILE A 83 15.01 3.38 -10.30
C ILE A 83 15.37 4.72 -9.66
N ALA A 84 16.16 4.68 -8.58
CA ALA A 84 16.79 5.83 -7.93
C ALA A 84 17.68 6.68 -8.87
N LYS A 85 18.19 6.09 -9.94
CA LYS A 85 19.20 6.69 -10.85
C LYS A 85 18.61 7.12 -12.19
N SER A 86 17.29 7.00 -12.36
CA SER A 86 16.60 7.25 -13.63
C SER A 86 15.19 7.76 -13.36
N GLU A 87 15.04 9.09 -13.33
CA GLU A 87 13.74 9.80 -13.24
C GLU A 87 12.68 9.18 -14.15
N LYS A 88 13.03 8.81 -15.38
CA LYS A 88 12.10 8.24 -16.37
C LYS A 88 11.63 6.84 -16.00
N LEU A 89 12.48 6.06 -15.31
CA LEU A 89 12.12 4.75 -14.79
C LEU A 89 11.27 4.86 -13.51
N ALA A 90 11.58 5.81 -12.64
CA ALA A 90 10.74 6.16 -11.48
C ALA A 90 9.34 6.64 -11.93
N THR A 91 9.28 7.61 -12.84
CA THR A 91 8.06 8.16 -13.46
C THR A 91 7.18 7.07 -14.06
N ALA A 92 7.76 6.20 -14.88
CA ALA A 92 7.01 5.16 -15.58
C ALA A 92 6.57 4.02 -14.64
N THR A 93 7.40 3.63 -13.68
CA THR A 93 7.04 2.64 -12.64
C THR A 93 5.89 3.17 -11.78
N LEU A 94 5.97 4.43 -11.30
CA LEU A 94 4.93 5.04 -10.49
C LEU A 94 3.59 5.14 -11.24
N LYS A 95 3.61 5.54 -12.53
CA LYS A 95 2.40 5.57 -13.36
C LYS A 95 1.77 4.19 -13.54
N VAL A 96 2.56 3.16 -13.85
CA VAL A 96 2.05 1.77 -14.02
C VAL A 96 1.60 1.16 -12.68
N TRP A 97 2.24 1.51 -11.56
CA TRP A 97 1.78 1.11 -10.22
C TRP A 97 0.42 1.74 -9.89
N ALA A 98 0.24 3.04 -10.11
CA ALA A 98 -1.01 3.73 -9.80
C ALA A 98 -2.17 3.25 -10.68
N GLU A 99 -1.96 3.12 -12.00
CA GLU A 99 -2.94 2.54 -12.92
C GLU A 99 -3.27 1.06 -12.62
N SER A 100 -2.48 0.37 -11.76
CA SER A 100 -2.77 -0.99 -11.28
C SER A 100 -3.63 -1.04 -10.00
N LEU A 101 -3.96 0.12 -9.42
CA LEU A 101 -4.68 0.29 -8.16
C LEU A 101 -5.85 1.27 -8.33
N ASP A 102 -6.60 1.15 -9.42
CA ASP A 102 -7.60 2.15 -9.83
C ASP A 102 -8.73 2.33 -8.80
N ASP A 103 -9.14 1.29 -8.07
CA ASP A 103 -10.09 1.39 -6.95
C ASP A 103 -9.54 2.17 -5.74
N LEU A 104 -8.23 2.09 -5.47
CA LEU A 104 -7.58 2.91 -4.45
C LEU A 104 -7.45 4.37 -4.94
N GLU A 105 -7.14 4.59 -6.22
CA GLU A 105 -7.13 5.94 -6.82
C GLU A 105 -8.53 6.61 -6.73
N LYS A 106 -9.60 5.87 -7.05
CA LYS A 106 -11.00 6.32 -6.90
C LYS A 106 -11.34 6.67 -5.44
N LEU A 107 -10.90 5.85 -4.49
CA LEU A 107 -11.18 6.02 -3.07
C LEU A 107 -10.45 7.26 -2.50
N VAL A 108 -9.16 7.42 -2.80
CA VAL A 108 -8.35 8.58 -2.39
C VAL A 108 -8.82 9.87 -3.07
N SER A 109 -9.09 9.85 -4.38
CA SER A 109 -9.58 11.02 -5.11
C SER A 109 -10.99 11.45 -4.69
N GLY A 110 -11.88 10.48 -4.41
CA GLY A 110 -13.20 10.73 -3.85
C GLY A 110 -13.14 11.37 -2.46
N HIS A 111 -12.24 10.90 -1.59
CA HIS A 111 -12.01 11.52 -0.27
C HIS A 111 -11.54 12.96 -0.42
N LEU A 112 -10.45 13.20 -1.15
CA LEU A 112 -9.88 14.55 -1.33
C LEU A 112 -10.94 15.54 -1.89
N GLN A 113 -11.71 15.12 -2.90
CA GLN A 113 -12.81 15.93 -3.43
C GLN A 113 -13.90 16.22 -2.39
N SER A 114 -14.23 15.26 -1.50
CA SER A 114 -15.21 15.47 -0.43
C SER A 114 -14.76 16.50 0.61
N GLN A 115 -13.46 16.60 0.88
CA GLN A 115 -12.88 17.62 1.75
C GLN A 115 -12.63 18.97 1.04
N GLY A 116 -12.93 19.06 -0.26
CA GLY A 116 -12.62 20.25 -1.08
C GLY A 116 -11.11 20.43 -1.36
N LEU A 117 -10.32 19.38 -1.18
CA LEU A 117 -8.89 19.35 -1.48
C LEU A 117 -8.67 19.07 -2.97
N PRO A 118 -7.64 19.68 -3.61
CA PRO A 118 -7.46 19.57 -5.05
C PRO A 118 -6.78 18.25 -5.43
N VAL A 119 -7.26 17.66 -6.52
CA VAL A 119 -6.68 16.48 -7.18
C VAL A 119 -5.91 16.98 -8.40
N GLU A 120 -4.59 17.12 -8.26
CA GLU A 120 -3.73 17.77 -9.27
C GLU A 120 -2.82 16.80 -10.04
N TYR A 121 -2.59 15.59 -9.50
CA TYR A 121 -1.66 14.57 -10.00
C TYR A 121 -0.19 15.02 -10.16
N PRO A 122 0.78 14.08 -10.30
CA PRO A 122 2.18 14.44 -10.46
C PRO A 122 2.47 15.07 -11.84
N ASP A 123 3.57 15.80 -11.94
CA ASP A 123 4.05 16.40 -13.19
C ASP A 123 4.97 15.39 -13.91
N PHE A 124 4.36 14.43 -14.61
CA PHE A 124 5.07 13.36 -15.32
C PHE A 124 5.96 13.86 -16.48
N GLU A 125 5.68 15.04 -17.05
CA GLU A 125 6.54 15.63 -18.10
C GLU A 125 7.88 16.11 -17.52
N ASN A 126 7.87 16.58 -16.26
CA ASN A 126 9.04 17.07 -15.54
C ASN A 126 9.44 16.16 -14.35
N CYS A 127 8.99 14.91 -14.35
CA CYS A 127 9.37 13.83 -13.43
C CYS A 127 9.29 14.14 -11.91
N ARG A 128 8.32 14.96 -11.48
CA ARG A 128 8.28 15.57 -10.14
C ARG A 128 6.88 15.71 -9.52
N PHE A 129 6.84 15.96 -8.22
CA PHE A 129 5.64 16.49 -7.54
C PHE A 129 5.51 18.01 -7.72
N ARG A 130 4.28 18.53 -7.63
CA ARG A 130 3.93 19.95 -7.84
C ARG A 130 4.08 20.81 -6.60
N GLY A 131 4.08 20.18 -5.43
CA GLY A 131 4.17 20.85 -4.15
C GLY A 131 4.37 19.87 -3.00
N PHE A 132 4.23 20.38 -1.79
CA PHE A 132 4.44 19.63 -0.56
C PHE A 132 3.16 19.57 0.27
N TRP A 133 3.04 18.48 1.03
CA TRP A 133 2.13 18.40 2.15
C TRP A 133 2.70 19.09 3.39
N ASP A 134 1.78 19.51 4.24
CA ASP A 134 1.98 19.77 5.66
C ASP A 134 1.78 18.42 6.40
N GLU A 135 2.68 18.06 7.31
CA GLU A 135 2.74 16.72 7.91
C GLU A 135 1.49 16.38 8.74
N ASP A 136 1.12 17.28 9.68
CA ASP A 136 -0.11 17.20 10.48
C ASP A 136 -1.37 17.05 9.61
N SER A 137 -1.35 17.60 8.39
CA SER A 137 -2.46 17.51 7.45
C SER A 137 -2.43 16.23 6.62
N TRP A 138 -1.27 15.79 6.16
CA TRP A 138 -1.13 14.53 5.41
C TRP A 138 -1.46 13.33 6.29
N GLN A 139 -0.95 13.27 7.52
CA GLN A 139 -1.24 12.17 8.44
C GLN A 139 -2.75 12.11 8.76
N ARG A 140 -3.42 13.26 8.90
CA ARG A 140 -4.88 13.32 9.13
C ARG A 140 -5.68 12.74 7.98
N GLU A 141 -5.32 13.06 6.73
CA GLU A 141 -6.00 12.49 5.57
C GLU A 141 -5.66 11.00 5.39
N LEU A 142 -4.42 10.59 5.69
CA LEU A 142 -3.96 9.19 5.68
C LEU A 142 -4.72 8.35 6.71
N ASP A 143 -4.75 8.76 7.99
CA ASP A 143 -5.49 8.14 9.09
C ASP A 143 -6.97 7.94 8.71
N TRP A 144 -7.59 8.97 8.11
CA TRP A 144 -8.99 8.91 7.68
C TRP A 144 -9.21 7.87 6.57
N ILE A 145 -8.31 7.79 5.59
CA ILE A 145 -8.41 6.80 4.50
C ILE A 145 -8.17 5.37 5.02
N ILE A 146 -7.24 5.19 5.97
CA ILE A 146 -7.00 3.90 6.66
C ILE A 146 -8.23 3.45 7.46
N ASP A 147 -8.92 4.38 8.15
CA ASP A 147 -10.16 4.06 8.87
C ASP A 147 -11.38 3.87 7.93
N LEU A 148 -11.34 4.38 6.69
CA LEU A 148 -12.34 4.05 5.66
C LEU A 148 -12.10 2.68 5.01
N SER A 149 -10.84 2.24 4.85
CA SER A 149 -10.49 1.06 4.05
C SER A 149 -9.90 -0.09 4.86
N GLU A 150 -10.69 -1.15 5.06
CA GLU A 150 -10.24 -2.34 5.82
C GLU A 150 -9.30 -3.28 5.04
N SER A 151 -9.07 -3.03 3.74
CA SER A 151 -8.43 -3.96 2.80
C SER A 151 -7.14 -3.47 2.15
N TRP A 152 -6.79 -2.18 2.28
CA TRP A 152 -5.60 -1.60 1.65
C TRP A 152 -4.44 -1.49 2.64
N ASP A 153 -3.22 -1.52 2.11
CA ASP A 153 -1.99 -1.37 2.88
C ASP A 153 -1.69 0.11 3.15
N GLU A 154 -1.14 0.41 4.33
CA GLU A 154 -0.82 1.77 4.77
C GLU A 154 0.22 2.44 3.85
N GLU A 155 1.25 1.72 3.41
CA GLU A 155 2.26 2.27 2.48
C GLU A 155 1.64 2.56 1.09
N ASP A 156 0.71 1.72 0.63
CA ASP A 156 -0.03 1.93 -0.62
C ASP A 156 -1.00 3.12 -0.55
N ILE A 157 -1.70 3.31 0.56
CA ILE A 157 -2.55 4.48 0.79
C ILE A 157 -1.70 5.75 0.85
N ALA A 158 -0.59 5.73 1.61
CA ALA A 158 0.33 6.86 1.77
C ALA A 158 0.92 7.33 0.43
N LEU A 159 1.35 6.38 -0.42
CA LEU A 159 1.87 6.68 -1.74
C LEU A 159 0.77 7.14 -2.70
N MET A 160 -0.44 6.56 -2.65
CA MET A 160 -1.57 7.00 -3.49
C MET A 160 -2.06 8.40 -3.10
N LEU A 161 -2.08 8.74 -1.80
CA LEU A 161 -2.38 10.08 -1.31
C LEU A 161 -1.38 11.11 -1.89
N CYS A 162 -0.09 10.78 -1.92
CA CYS A 162 0.91 11.63 -2.58
C CYS A 162 0.71 11.73 -4.10
N TYR A 163 0.39 10.61 -4.76
CA TYR A 163 0.12 10.54 -6.20
C TYR A 163 -1.07 11.43 -6.60
N VAL A 164 -2.26 11.16 -6.07
CA VAL A 164 -3.52 11.83 -6.45
C VAL A 164 -3.49 13.34 -6.16
N SER A 165 -2.95 13.73 -5.00
CA SER A 165 -2.80 15.14 -4.64
C SER A 165 -1.73 15.88 -5.46
N GLY A 166 -0.83 15.16 -6.14
CA GLY A 166 0.32 15.74 -6.83
C GLY A 166 1.36 16.34 -5.88
N ARG A 167 1.34 15.97 -4.59
CA ARG A 167 2.18 16.54 -3.52
C ARG A 167 2.88 15.44 -2.73
N THR A 168 4.09 15.70 -2.27
CA THR A 168 4.85 14.77 -1.44
C THR A 168 5.03 15.31 -0.01
N ILE A 169 5.34 14.46 0.96
CA ILE A 169 5.75 14.91 2.30
C ILE A 169 7.14 15.56 2.25
N VAL A 170 7.40 16.51 3.15
CA VAL A 170 8.77 17.00 3.34
C VAL A 170 9.52 15.93 4.12
N ILE A 171 10.34 15.15 3.42
CA ILE A 171 11.36 14.34 4.07
C ILE A 171 12.39 15.32 4.64
N GLU A 172 12.34 15.57 5.95
CA GLU A 172 13.44 16.18 6.68
C GLU A 172 14.58 15.16 6.68
N GLY A 173 15.36 15.12 5.60
CA GLY A 173 16.55 14.30 5.54
C GLY A 173 17.50 14.78 6.63
N ASP A 174 17.85 13.87 7.55
CA ASP A 174 18.81 14.10 8.65
C ASP A 174 19.91 15.03 8.16
N GLU A 175 20.04 16.22 8.76
CA GLU A 175 21.09 17.18 8.40
C GLU A 175 22.43 16.47 8.60
N ALA A 176 23.00 15.99 7.49
CA ALA A 176 24.04 14.98 7.50
C ALA A 176 25.23 15.52 8.29
N GLY A 177 25.34 15.03 9.54
CA GLY A 177 26.04 15.76 10.60
C GLY A 177 27.43 16.16 10.15
N GLU A 178 27.82 17.40 10.43
CA GLU A 178 29.10 17.98 10.02
C GLU A 178 30.29 17.30 10.72
N GLU A 179 30.56 16.04 10.40
CA GLU A 179 31.82 15.38 10.68
C GLU A 179 32.91 16.12 9.91
N GLU A 180 33.75 16.85 10.63
CA GLU A 180 34.80 17.73 10.09
C GLU A 180 35.90 16.96 9.33
N GLY A 181 35.57 16.56 8.10
CA GLY A 181 36.42 16.31 6.93
C GLY A 181 37.78 15.61 7.10
N GLU A 182 37.91 14.43 6.47
CA GLU A 182 39.18 14.05 5.83
C GLU A 182 39.16 14.40 4.33
N PRO A 183 40.19 15.08 3.79
CA PRO A 183 40.21 15.53 2.40
C PRO A 183 40.63 14.42 1.44
N PHE A 184 39.65 13.72 0.85
CA PHE A 184 39.94 12.72 -0.20
C PHE A 184 40.38 13.40 -1.52
N LEU A 185 41.38 12.82 -2.18
CA LEU A 185 42.17 13.49 -3.22
C LEU A 185 41.52 13.53 -4.61
N GLU A 186 41.72 14.65 -5.31
CA GLU A 186 41.43 14.78 -6.76
C GLU A 186 42.20 13.74 -7.60
N VAL A 187 41.50 13.12 -8.56
CA VAL A 187 42.13 12.53 -9.76
C VAL A 187 41.35 13.01 -10.98
N THR A 188 42.05 13.57 -11.96
CA THR A 188 41.47 14.37 -13.05
C THR A 188 41.50 13.67 -14.41
N SER A 189 40.63 14.13 -15.33
CA SER A 189 40.84 14.12 -16.81
C SER A 189 40.79 12.76 -17.55
N LEU A 190 40.37 12.59 -18.81
CA LEU A 190 39.83 13.45 -19.91
C LEU A 190 38.63 12.68 -20.61
N ARG A 191 38.08 12.91 -21.83
CA ARG A 191 38.37 13.82 -22.99
C ARG A 191 37.20 13.98 -23.99
N ASP A 192 37.02 15.22 -24.47
CA ASP A 192 36.61 15.71 -25.82
C ASP A 192 35.81 14.89 -26.89
N LYS A 193 34.73 15.56 -27.37
CA LYS A 193 34.38 15.89 -28.80
C LYS A 193 33.90 14.74 -29.74
N GLN A 194 33.15 14.97 -30.85
CA GLN A 194 32.88 16.21 -31.60
C GLN A 194 31.54 16.21 -32.41
N ALA A 195 30.87 17.38 -32.43
CA ALA A 195 30.00 18.05 -33.43
C ALA A 195 29.22 17.32 -34.58
N GLY A 196 28.04 17.89 -34.92
CA GLY A 196 27.34 17.74 -36.21
C GLY A 196 26.04 18.56 -36.29
N THR A 197 25.85 19.41 -37.31
CA THR A 197 24.74 20.39 -37.42
C THR A 197 24.01 20.36 -38.77
N THR A 198 22.69 20.56 -38.78
CA THR A 198 21.95 21.13 -39.93
C THR A 198 20.61 21.77 -39.53
N GLU A 199 20.10 22.68 -40.37
CA GLU A 199 18.89 23.50 -40.18
C GLU A 199 17.65 22.89 -40.89
N LYS A 200 16.43 23.44 -40.64
CA LYS A 200 15.70 24.31 -41.62
C LYS A 200 14.14 24.24 -41.63
N GLU A 201 13.51 25.22 -40.97
CA GLU A 201 12.33 26.03 -41.43
C GLU A 201 10.95 25.37 -41.78
N PRO A 202 9.83 26.14 -41.96
CA PRO A 202 8.57 25.78 -41.28
C PRO A 202 7.24 25.82 -42.10
N GLY A 203 6.14 25.41 -41.44
CA GLY A 203 4.74 25.76 -41.77
C GLY A 203 3.99 24.79 -42.70
N PRO A 204 2.66 24.98 -42.93
CA PRO A 204 1.79 26.07 -42.45
C PRO A 204 0.53 25.63 -41.66
N GLN A 205 -0.26 26.60 -41.20
CA GLN A 205 -1.63 26.41 -40.67
C GLN A 205 -2.68 26.26 -41.79
N PRO A 206 -3.82 25.63 -41.49
CA PRO A 206 -5.15 26.23 -41.69
C PRO A 206 -6.12 25.93 -40.52
N ALA A 207 -7.30 26.51 -40.36
CA ALA A 207 -7.91 27.79 -40.77
C ALA A 207 -9.29 27.88 -40.06
N GLU A 208 -9.92 29.05 -40.01
CA GLU A 208 -11.25 29.23 -39.39
C GLU A 208 -12.38 28.54 -40.17
N MET A 209 -13.38 27.99 -39.46
CA MET A 209 -14.77 27.94 -39.90
C MET A 209 -15.71 28.14 -38.69
N ALA A 210 -16.90 28.69 -38.94
CA ALA A 210 -17.82 29.20 -37.91
C ALA A 210 -19.29 28.77 -38.15
N ARG A 211 -20.20 29.20 -37.24
CA ARG A 211 -21.66 28.89 -37.13
C ARG A 211 -21.93 27.52 -36.49
N ALA A 212 -23.06 27.27 -35.81
CA ALA A 212 -24.24 28.06 -35.43
C ALA A 212 -24.55 27.75 -33.93
N ALA A 213 -25.04 28.63 -33.06
CA ALA A 213 -26.33 29.33 -33.04
C ALA A 213 -27.55 28.39 -33.04
N GLU A 214 -28.04 28.04 -31.84
CA GLU A 214 -29.39 27.51 -31.63
C GLU A 214 -29.90 27.92 -30.22
N GLU A 215 -31.11 28.49 -30.14
CA GLU A 215 -31.72 28.98 -28.89
C GLU A 215 -32.81 28.00 -28.42
N HIS A 216 -32.76 27.52 -27.18
CA HIS A 216 -33.85 26.76 -26.57
C HIS A 216 -34.23 27.31 -25.18
N THR A 217 -35.39 27.97 -25.14
CA THR A 217 -36.03 28.55 -23.94
C THR A 217 -36.87 27.47 -23.24
N PRO A 218 -36.90 27.39 -21.89
CA PRO A 218 -37.49 26.25 -21.19
C PRO A 218 -39.02 26.30 -21.08
N THR A 219 -39.65 25.13 -21.18
CA THR A 219 -41.04 24.90 -20.77
C THR A 219 -41.10 24.57 -19.29
N GLN A 220 -41.84 25.35 -18.49
CA GLN A 220 -42.13 25.00 -17.10
C GLN A 220 -43.32 24.03 -17.02
N GLU A 221 -43.21 23.00 -16.19
CA GLU A 221 -44.28 22.06 -15.85
C GLU A 221 -44.73 22.29 -14.39
N PRO A 222 -46.04 22.34 -14.08
CA PRO A 222 -46.52 22.73 -12.76
C PRO A 222 -46.50 21.58 -11.74
N LEU A 223 -46.02 21.86 -10.53
CA LEU A 223 -45.96 20.90 -9.42
C LEU A 223 -47.36 20.50 -8.90
N PRO A 224 -47.60 19.21 -8.60
CA PRO A 224 -48.79 18.77 -7.85
C PRO A 224 -48.67 19.10 -6.35
N VAL A 225 -49.80 19.30 -5.68
CA VAL A 225 -49.86 19.64 -4.25
C VAL A 225 -49.84 18.38 -3.38
N SER A 226 -48.87 18.30 -2.46
CA SER A 226 -48.80 17.24 -1.45
C SER A 226 -49.73 17.50 -0.24
N PRO A 227 -50.45 16.49 0.27
CA PRO A 227 -51.22 16.59 1.52
C PRO A 227 -50.31 16.55 2.77
N PRO A 228 -50.81 16.97 3.96
CA PRO A 228 -50.01 17.03 5.17
C PRO A 228 -49.62 15.65 5.71
N VAL A 229 -48.36 15.52 6.15
CA VAL A 229 -47.79 14.33 6.78
C VAL A 229 -48.40 14.11 8.17
N GLN A 230 -48.79 12.88 8.47
CA GLN A 230 -49.06 12.43 9.84
C GLN A 230 -47.82 11.68 10.38
N SER A 231 -47.44 11.95 11.62
CA SER A 231 -46.24 11.40 12.25
C SER A 231 -46.49 9.99 12.81
N GLU A 232 -46.46 8.98 11.95
CA GLU A 232 -46.37 7.59 12.41
C GLU A 232 -44.94 7.25 12.85
N SER A 233 -44.81 6.65 14.03
CA SER A 233 -43.53 6.15 14.54
C SER A 233 -43.15 4.85 13.82
N LEU A 234 -42.23 4.95 12.86
CA LEU A 234 -41.77 3.80 12.06
C LEU A 234 -41.13 2.70 12.94
N PRO A 235 -41.49 1.42 12.75
CA PRO A 235 -40.82 0.31 13.41
C PRO A 235 -39.41 0.11 12.82
N ILE A 236 -38.39 0.14 13.69
CA ILE A 236 -37.00 -0.10 13.28
C ILE A 236 -36.81 -1.59 13.00
N HIS A 237 -36.85 -1.97 11.72
CA HIS A 237 -36.38 -3.28 11.27
C HIS A 237 -34.85 -3.27 11.15
N PRO A 238 -34.11 -4.22 11.76
CA PRO A 238 -32.67 -4.32 11.59
C PRO A 238 -32.34 -4.72 10.13
N PRO A 239 -31.45 -4.00 9.42
CA PRO A 239 -31.07 -4.35 8.06
C PRO A 239 -30.18 -5.60 8.02
N SER A 240 -30.34 -6.42 6.98
CA SER A 240 -29.64 -7.71 6.81
C SER A 240 -28.14 -7.59 6.57
N GLU A 241 -27.67 -6.42 6.11
CA GLU A 241 -26.27 -6.13 5.84
C GLU A 241 -25.86 -4.91 6.66
N ILE A 242 -24.93 -5.11 7.60
CA ILE A 242 -24.45 -4.11 8.54
C ILE A 242 -23.40 -3.24 7.83
N ASN A 243 -23.87 -2.31 7.00
CA ASN A 243 -23.02 -1.28 6.41
C ASN A 243 -22.58 -0.31 7.53
N GLY A 244 -21.44 -0.60 8.15
CA GLY A 244 -20.91 0.10 9.32
C GLY A 244 -20.90 1.63 9.20
N PRO A 245 -20.34 2.21 8.11
CA PRO A 245 -20.41 3.65 7.86
C PRO A 245 -21.83 4.22 7.84
N ALA A 246 -22.81 3.51 7.28
CA ALA A 246 -24.20 3.97 7.29
C ALA A 246 -24.81 4.00 8.70
N ILE A 247 -24.50 3.02 9.55
CA ILE A 247 -24.99 2.96 10.93
C ILE A 247 -24.32 4.03 11.80
N LEU A 248 -23.01 4.23 11.68
CA LEU A 248 -22.30 5.30 12.40
C LEU A 248 -22.88 6.67 12.06
N ASN A 249 -23.14 6.93 10.77
CA ASN A 249 -23.80 8.15 10.31
C ASN A 249 -25.23 8.29 10.85
N GLN A 250 -26.00 7.20 10.97
CA GLN A 250 -27.33 7.24 11.61
C GLN A 250 -27.23 7.60 13.10
N CYS A 251 -26.27 7.04 13.84
CA CYS A 251 -26.03 7.38 15.24
C CYS A 251 -25.62 8.85 15.41
N ILE A 252 -24.69 9.34 14.60
CA ILE A 252 -24.26 10.75 14.61
C ILE A 252 -25.44 11.70 14.32
N ASN A 253 -26.25 11.38 13.30
CA ASN A 253 -27.43 12.17 12.97
C ASN A 253 -28.51 12.14 14.06
N TYR A 254 -28.68 11.00 14.76
CA TYR A 254 -29.57 10.91 15.93
C TYR A 254 -29.09 11.80 17.07
N LEU A 255 -27.80 11.75 17.43
CA LEU A 255 -27.24 12.58 18.51
C LEU A 255 -27.30 14.07 18.17
N ASN A 256 -27.04 14.45 16.91
CA ASN A 256 -27.17 15.83 16.42
C ASN A 256 -28.63 16.35 16.45
N ALA A 257 -29.63 15.47 16.55
CA ALA A 257 -31.04 15.83 16.64
C ALA A 257 -31.57 15.92 18.09
N LEU A 258 -30.81 15.46 19.09
CA LEU A 258 -31.18 15.58 20.50
C LEU A 258 -30.90 17.00 21.03
N SER A 259 -31.78 17.50 21.91
CA SER A 259 -31.53 18.74 22.64
C SER A 259 -30.64 18.49 23.86
N PRO A 260 -29.70 19.39 24.23
CA PRO A 260 -28.94 19.29 25.48
C PRO A 260 -29.80 19.32 26.76
N GLU A 261 -31.06 19.77 26.67
CA GLU A 261 -32.04 19.73 27.77
C GLU A 261 -32.89 18.44 27.79
N ASP A 262 -32.74 17.54 26.81
CA ASP A 262 -33.41 16.24 26.82
C ASP A 262 -32.76 15.32 27.86
N GLY A 263 -33.57 14.64 28.67
CA GLY A 263 -33.09 13.59 29.57
C GLY A 263 -32.32 12.49 28.83
N ASN A 264 -32.75 12.16 27.60
CA ASN A 264 -32.09 11.19 26.74
C ASN A 264 -30.64 11.57 26.39
N TRP A 265 -30.29 12.86 26.36
CA TRP A 265 -28.92 13.33 26.06
C TRP A 265 -27.91 12.78 27.07
N ASN A 266 -28.26 12.84 28.37
CA ASN A 266 -27.37 12.47 29.47
C ASN A 266 -27.12 10.96 29.58
N GLU A 267 -27.99 10.13 28.98
CA GLU A 267 -27.83 8.66 28.94
C GLU A 267 -27.26 8.20 27.59
N SER A 268 -27.73 8.76 26.47
CA SER A 268 -27.37 8.31 25.12
C SER A 268 -25.98 8.75 24.66
N VAL A 269 -25.55 9.97 25.01
CA VAL A 269 -24.23 10.48 24.59
C VAL A 269 -23.10 9.70 25.25
N PRO A 270 -23.08 9.46 26.58
CA PRO A 270 -22.05 8.63 27.21
C PRO A 270 -22.05 7.20 26.65
N ALA A 271 -23.23 6.56 26.51
CA ALA A 271 -23.31 5.20 25.99
C ALA A 271 -22.77 5.07 24.55
N PHE A 272 -22.98 6.08 23.70
CA PHE A 272 -22.39 6.13 22.37
C PHE A 272 -20.87 6.35 22.41
N VAL A 273 -20.39 7.28 23.24
CA VAL A 273 -18.95 7.54 23.40
C VAL A 273 -18.21 6.30 23.93
N ASP A 274 -18.79 5.59 24.89
CA ASP A 274 -18.28 4.31 25.39
C ASP A 274 -18.28 3.23 24.29
N ALA A 275 -19.36 3.11 23.51
CA ALA A 275 -19.43 2.16 22.41
C ALA A 275 -18.37 2.42 21.32
N VAL A 276 -18.22 3.68 20.88
CA VAL A 276 -17.18 4.08 19.92
C VAL A 276 -15.78 3.88 20.48
N SER A 277 -15.54 4.20 21.76
CA SER A 277 -14.25 3.96 22.42
C SER A 277 -13.92 2.46 22.47
N ASN A 278 -14.90 1.62 22.77
CA ASN A 278 -14.72 0.16 22.79
C ASN A 278 -14.43 -0.40 21.38
N ILE A 279 -15.11 0.10 20.35
CA ILE A 279 -14.83 -0.27 18.95
C ILE A 279 -13.42 0.15 18.54
N ARG A 280 -12.99 1.38 18.88
CA ARG A 280 -11.63 1.88 18.62
C ARG A 280 -10.57 1.00 19.30
N ASN A 281 -10.78 0.68 20.58
CA ASN A 281 -9.86 -0.17 21.34
C ASN A 281 -9.79 -1.58 20.75
N LEU A 282 -10.93 -2.18 20.39
CA LEU A 282 -11.01 -3.48 19.72
C LEU A 282 -10.24 -3.49 18.38
N LYS A 283 -10.49 -2.51 17.51
CA LYS A 283 -9.79 -2.35 16.22
C LYS A 283 -8.29 -2.11 16.40
N SER A 284 -7.90 -1.33 17.41
CA SER A 284 -6.49 -1.09 17.75
C SER A 284 -5.80 -2.39 18.19
N SER A 285 -6.41 -3.19 19.07
CA SER A 285 -5.89 -4.50 19.46
C SER A 285 -5.85 -5.48 18.28
N GLN A 286 -6.83 -5.46 17.37
CA GLN A 286 -6.80 -6.28 16.15
C GLN A 286 -5.63 -5.89 15.23
N ARG A 287 -5.38 -4.59 15.02
CA ARG A 287 -4.21 -4.08 14.27
C ARG A 287 -2.89 -4.55 14.94
N GLU A 288 -2.76 -4.37 16.26
CA GLU A 288 -1.59 -4.82 17.03
C GLU A 288 -1.35 -6.33 16.92
N ARG A 289 -2.39 -7.16 17.08
CA ARG A 289 -2.26 -8.62 16.98
C ARG A 289 -1.93 -9.10 15.58
N ARG A 290 -2.50 -8.48 14.53
CA ARG A 290 -2.15 -8.76 13.13
C ARG A 290 -0.68 -8.42 12.85
N ALA A 291 -0.19 -7.27 13.32
CA ALA A 291 1.22 -6.88 13.17
C ALA A 291 2.17 -7.87 13.88
N ASN A 292 1.87 -8.26 15.12
CA ASN A 292 2.64 -9.28 15.83
C ASN A 292 2.63 -10.64 15.11
N LEU A 293 1.50 -11.03 14.50
CA LEU A 293 1.37 -12.31 13.80
C LEU A 293 2.15 -12.33 12.47
N LEU A 294 2.16 -11.21 11.74
CA LEU A 294 2.99 -11.03 10.55
C LEU A 294 4.49 -11.04 10.91
N ALA A 295 4.88 -10.37 11.99
CA ALA A 295 6.26 -10.41 12.50
C ALA A 295 6.69 -11.84 12.88
N ALA A 296 5.83 -12.58 13.59
CA ALA A 296 6.10 -13.98 13.94
C ALA A 296 6.19 -14.90 12.70
N HIS A 297 5.37 -14.68 11.67
CA HIS A 297 5.46 -15.43 10.40
C HIS A 297 6.75 -15.10 9.63
N ALA A 298 7.15 -13.83 9.59
CA ALA A 298 8.41 -13.40 8.98
C ALA A 298 9.62 -14.04 9.70
N GLU A 299 9.63 -14.02 11.04
CA GLU A 299 10.65 -14.66 11.88
C GLU A 299 10.70 -16.19 11.65
N ILE A 300 9.54 -16.87 11.64
CA ILE A 300 9.45 -18.30 11.32
C ILE A 300 10.05 -18.61 9.94
N THR A 301 9.66 -17.84 8.93
CA THR A 301 10.07 -18.04 7.53
C THR A 301 11.56 -17.75 7.34
N GLN A 302 12.08 -16.69 7.95
CA GLN A 302 13.50 -16.32 7.87
C GLN A 302 14.38 -17.32 8.61
N GLU A 303 14.12 -17.53 9.90
CA GLU A 303 15.02 -18.28 10.79
C GLU A 303 14.96 -19.80 10.52
N PHE A 304 13.78 -20.33 10.21
CA PHE A 304 13.56 -21.77 10.01
C PHE A 304 13.39 -22.16 8.54
N SER A 305 13.66 -21.26 7.58
CA SER A 305 13.65 -21.51 6.13
C SER A 305 14.16 -22.90 5.72
N THR A 306 15.39 -23.27 6.11
CA THR A 306 16.00 -24.56 5.75
C THR A 306 15.44 -25.75 6.54
N ASP A 307 14.70 -25.52 7.63
CA ASP A 307 13.99 -26.56 8.38
C ASP A 307 12.59 -26.80 7.77
N LEU A 308 11.92 -25.74 7.29
CA LEU A 308 10.64 -25.78 6.56
C LEU A 308 10.79 -26.41 5.17
N GLU A 309 11.86 -26.06 4.43
CA GLU A 309 12.23 -26.67 3.15
C GLU A 309 12.42 -28.19 3.28
N PHE A 310 13.06 -28.64 4.36
CA PHE A 310 13.27 -30.08 4.63
C PHE A 310 11.97 -30.83 4.94
N LEU A 311 10.95 -30.15 5.46
CA LEU A 311 9.62 -30.68 5.73
C LEU A 311 8.65 -30.52 4.54
N GLU A 312 9.16 -30.06 3.39
CA GLU A 312 8.41 -29.77 2.17
C GLU A 312 7.21 -28.82 2.41
N GLN A 313 7.31 -27.91 3.39
CA GLN A 313 6.24 -26.96 3.73
C GLN A 313 6.53 -25.55 3.21
N ASP A 314 5.66 -25.09 2.32
CA ASP A 314 5.52 -23.68 1.99
C ASP A 314 4.67 -22.94 3.06
N THR A 315 4.97 -21.66 3.26
CA THR A 315 4.25 -20.71 4.13
C THR A 315 3.80 -19.46 3.38
N SER A 316 4.04 -19.36 2.06
CA SER A 316 3.77 -18.16 1.24
C SER A 316 2.29 -17.76 1.13
N PHE A 317 1.38 -18.69 1.42
CA PHE A 317 -0.08 -18.50 1.44
C PHE A 317 -0.64 -18.12 2.83
N TRP A 318 0.22 -17.91 3.85
CA TRP A 318 -0.22 -17.49 5.18
C TRP A 318 -0.58 -16.01 5.18
N SER A 319 -1.83 -15.67 5.51
CA SER A 319 -2.31 -14.29 5.64
C SER A 319 -3.01 -14.06 6.98
N ALA A 320 -2.70 -12.93 7.63
CA ALA A 320 -3.42 -12.46 8.83
C ALA A 320 -4.68 -11.64 8.50
N GLN A 321 -4.96 -11.37 7.21
CA GLN A 321 -6.03 -10.46 6.79
C GLN A 321 -7.44 -11.02 7.04
N GLY A 322 -7.63 -12.33 6.85
CA GLY A 322 -8.91 -13.01 7.08
C GLY A 322 -9.29 -13.17 8.57
N LEU A 323 -8.31 -13.10 9.47
CA LEU A 323 -8.53 -13.24 10.91
C LEU A 323 -9.15 -11.97 11.48
N THR A 324 -10.44 -12.02 11.81
CA THR A 324 -11.20 -10.85 12.30
C THR A 324 -11.48 -10.90 13.80
N GLU A 325 -11.66 -12.06 14.42
CA GLU A 325 -11.86 -12.14 15.87
C GLU A 325 -10.53 -12.09 16.64
N LEU A 326 -10.51 -11.36 17.77
CA LEU A 326 -9.33 -11.33 18.64
C LEU A 326 -8.95 -12.72 19.16
N ALA A 327 -9.94 -13.57 19.46
CA ALA A 327 -9.70 -14.93 19.95
C ALA A 327 -9.03 -15.84 18.89
N GLU A 328 -9.29 -15.59 17.61
CA GLU A 328 -8.61 -16.30 16.51
C GLU A 328 -7.18 -15.78 16.33
N LEU A 329 -6.98 -14.46 16.41
CA LEU A 329 -5.66 -13.82 16.35
C LEU A 329 -4.75 -14.28 17.50
N ASP A 330 -5.23 -14.23 18.75
CA ASP A 330 -4.51 -14.73 19.93
C ASP A 330 -4.20 -16.22 19.81
N ARG A 331 -5.16 -17.05 19.40
CA ARG A 331 -4.94 -18.49 19.17
C ARG A 331 -3.91 -18.77 18.07
N THR A 332 -3.88 -17.94 17.02
CA THR A 332 -2.94 -18.14 15.91
C THR A 332 -1.52 -17.67 16.28
N LEU A 333 -1.39 -16.68 17.17
CA LEU A 333 -0.13 -16.33 17.83
C LEU A 333 0.38 -17.46 18.74
N ASP A 334 -0.49 -18.05 19.58
CA ASP A 334 -0.16 -19.22 20.41
C ASP A 334 0.35 -20.41 19.55
N LEU A 335 -0.25 -20.62 18.37
CA LEU A 335 0.20 -21.62 17.40
C LEU A 335 1.56 -21.27 16.78
N ALA A 336 1.81 -20.00 16.42
CA ALA A 336 3.09 -19.53 15.89
C ALA A 336 4.23 -19.72 16.91
N ASP A 337 4.03 -19.31 18.17
CA ASP A 337 5.01 -19.55 19.24
C ASP A 337 5.13 -21.03 19.61
N GLY A 338 4.06 -21.83 19.45
CA GLY A 338 4.13 -23.29 19.48
C GLY A 338 5.07 -23.85 18.41
N LEU A 339 4.90 -23.40 17.16
CA LEU A 339 5.68 -23.83 16.02
C LEU A 339 7.16 -23.43 16.13
N LYS A 340 7.46 -22.18 16.51
CA LYS A 340 8.84 -21.71 16.75
C LYS A 340 9.60 -22.61 17.74
N ARG A 341 8.94 -23.00 18.84
CA ARG A 341 9.52 -23.93 19.84
C ARG A 341 9.74 -25.33 19.25
N LEU A 342 8.77 -25.87 18.52
CA LEU A 342 8.88 -27.20 17.90
C LEU A 342 9.99 -27.26 16.83
N LEU A 343 10.09 -26.24 15.98
CA LEU A 343 11.15 -26.13 14.97
C LEU A 343 12.53 -25.94 15.60
N SER A 344 12.61 -25.19 16.72
CA SER A 344 13.85 -25.08 17.51
C SER A 344 14.29 -26.43 18.09
N GLU A 345 13.38 -27.17 18.72
CA GLU A 345 13.67 -28.54 19.19
C GLU A 345 14.06 -29.49 18.05
N TYR A 346 13.47 -29.31 16.86
CA TYR A 346 13.75 -30.12 15.68
C TYR A 346 15.13 -29.86 15.10
N ARG A 347 15.54 -28.59 14.98
CA ARG A 347 16.83 -28.17 14.43
C ARG A 347 18.02 -28.83 15.13
N ASP A 348 17.93 -29.02 16.46
CA ASP A 348 18.94 -29.72 17.27
C ASP A 348 19.10 -31.21 16.88
N VAL A 349 17.99 -31.90 16.59
CA VAL A 349 17.96 -33.34 16.28
C VAL A 349 18.00 -33.65 14.77
N ARG A 350 17.79 -32.64 13.92
CA ARG A 350 17.85 -32.72 12.45
C ARG A 350 19.24 -33.12 11.95
N ARG A 351 20.31 -32.59 12.56
CA ARG A 351 21.69 -32.92 12.18
C ARG A 351 22.01 -34.39 12.49
N PRO A 352 22.75 -35.12 11.63
CA PRO A 352 23.17 -36.49 11.92
C PRO A 352 23.96 -36.61 13.23
N GLY A 353 23.75 -37.71 13.96
CA GLY A 353 24.58 -38.08 15.10
C GLY A 353 25.99 -38.51 14.70
N ASN A 354 26.98 -38.22 15.54
CA ASN A 354 28.39 -38.61 15.35
C ASN A 354 28.61 -40.10 15.63
N THR A 355 27.64 -40.76 16.27
CA THR A 355 27.66 -42.20 16.57
C THR A 355 26.30 -42.82 16.29
N LEU A 356 26.26 -44.13 16.04
CA LEU A 356 25.02 -44.87 15.79
C LEU A 356 24.03 -44.75 16.96
N SER A 357 24.52 -44.74 18.21
CA SER A 357 23.65 -44.59 19.39
C SER A 357 23.07 -43.19 19.52
N GLU A 358 23.82 -42.16 19.12
CA GLU A 358 23.34 -40.78 19.07
C GLU A 358 22.31 -40.60 17.96
N GLU A 359 22.56 -41.15 16.76
CA GLU A 359 21.65 -41.05 15.62
C GLU A 359 20.33 -41.80 15.87
N LEU A 360 20.35 -42.96 16.54
CA LEU A 360 19.12 -43.66 16.94
C LEU A 360 18.25 -42.79 17.87
N GLY A 361 18.84 -42.16 18.89
CA GLY A 361 18.11 -41.25 19.80
C GLY A 361 17.63 -39.96 19.13
N ARG A 362 18.41 -39.40 18.20
CA ARG A 362 17.99 -38.26 17.37
C ARG A 362 16.80 -38.65 16.47
N ARG A 363 16.85 -39.81 15.83
CA ARG A 363 15.76 -40.33 14.97
C ARG A 363 14.47 -40.56 15.74
N GLU A 364 14.54 -41.09 16.96
CA GLU A 364 13.37 -41.24 17.84
C GLU A 364 12.74 -39.88 18.19
N ARG A 365 13.57 -38.87 18.53
CA ARG A 365 13.08 -37.50 18.77
C ARG A 365 12.48 -36.85 17.52
N ARG A 366 13.08 -37.02 16.33
CA ARG A 366 12.52 -36.52 15.06
C ARG A 366 11.14 -37.11 14.79
N PHE A 367 10.99 -38.42 14.89
CA PHE A 367 9.72 -39.13 14.71
C PHE A 367 8.61 -38.68 15.70
N ALA A 368 8.98 -38.16 16.87
CA ALA A 368 8.06 -37.59 17.85
C ALA A 368 7.77 -36.08 17.67
N LEU A 369 8.59 -35.36 16.90
CA LEU A 369 8.45 -33.92 16.62
C LEU A 369 7.76 -33.65 15.28
N GLU A 370 8.10 -34.40 14.24
CA GLU A 370 7.60 -34.20 12.86
C GLU A 370 6.06 -34.16 12.79
N PRO A 371 5.29 -35.10 13.39
CA PRO A 371 3.83 -35.01 13.40
C PRO A 371 3.31 -33.74 14.10
N ARG A 372 3.90 -33.37 15.24
CA ARG A 372 3.47 -32.20 16.03
C ARG A 372 3.72 -30.88 15.28
N ILE A 373 4.79 -30.82 14.49
CA ILE A 373 5.08 -29.68 13.61
C ILE A 373 4.02 -29.59 12.52
N LEU A 374 3.77 -30.68 11.81
CA LEU A 374 2.79 -30.75 10.72
C LEU A 374 1.37 -30.45 11.20
N ASP A 375 0.95 -31.00 12.35
CA ASP A 375 -0.33 -30.68 13.01
C ASP A 375 -0.45 -29.18 13.32
N THR A 376 0.61 -28.57 13.85
CA THR A 376 0.63 -27.14 14.18
C THR A 376 0.55 -26.27 12.91
N MET A 377 1.29 -26.63 11.87
CA MET A 377 1.25 -25.94 10.58
C MET A 377 -0.09 -26.13 9.85
N ALA A 378 -0.75 -27.28 9.99
CA ALA A 378 -2.10 -27.51 9.47
C ALA A 378 -3.13 -26.63 10.20
N MET A 379 -3.03 -26.50 11.53
CA MET A 379 -3.89 -25.58 12.29
C MET A 379 -3.64 -24.10 11.93
N MET A 380 -2.39 -23.69 11.71
CA MET A 380 -2.07 -22.33 11.24
C MET A 380 -2.62 -22.08 9.82
N ARG A 381 -2.42 -23.02 8.89
CA ARG A 381 -3.01 -22.98 7.54
C ARG A 381 -4.53 -22.84 7.61
N GLN A 382 -5.21 -23.66 8.41
CA GLN A 382 -6.66 -23.59 8.56
C GLN A 382 -7.16 -22.24 9.10
N ALA A 383 -6.44 -21.62 10.04
CA ALA A 383 -6.80 -20.30 10.57
C ALA A 383 -6.53 -19.18 9.55
N MET A 384 -5.38 -19.20 8.88
CA MET A 384 -4.92 -18.12 8.00
C MET A 384 -5.50 -18.15 6.58
N SER A 385 -6.02 -19.29 6.10
CA SER A 385 -6.55 -19.39 4.73
C SER A 385 -7.86 -18.63 4.50
N GLY A 386 -8.62 -18.29 5.55
CA GLY A 386 -9.89 -17.54 5.45
C GLY A 386 -11.07 -18.31 4.84
N ASP A 387 -10.81 -19.21 3.90
CA ASP A 387 -11.82 -20.10 3.30
C ASP A 387 -12.33 -21.12 4.32
N GLY A 388 -13.58 -20.93 4.76
CA GLY A 388 -14.32 -21.94 5.53
C GLY A 388 -14.66 -23.21 4.72
N GLU A 389 -14.43 -23.19 3.41
CA GLU A 389 -14.48 -24.39 2.57
C GLU A 389 -13.20 -25.21 2.72
N LEU A 390 -13.21 -26.10 3.71
CA LEU A 390 -12.21 -27.16 3.86
C LEU A 390 -12.08 -27.98 2.57
N GLN A 391 -11.07 -27.69 1.74
CA GLN A 391 -10.62 -28.65 0.73
C GLN A 391 -10.23 -29.94 1.45
N PRO A 392 -10.78 -31.11 1.04
CA PRO A 392 -10.43 -32.37 1.67
C PRO A 392 -8.94 -32.63 1.47
N MET A 393 -8.23 -32.91 2.58
CA MET A 393 -6.86 -33.42 2.54
C MET A 393 -6.79 -34.59 1.54
N PRO A 394 -5.81 -34.62 0.61
CA PRO A 394 -5.61 -35.78 -0.23
C PRO A 394 -5.33 -36.99 0.65
N GLU A 395 -6.09 -38.06 0.48
CA GLU A 395 -5.85 -39.31 1.20
C GLU A 395 -4.47 -39.85 0.80
N VAL A 396 -3.60 -40.05 1.79
CA VAL A 396 -2.25 -40.59 1.59
C VAL A 396 -2.34 -42.12 1.62
N GLU A 397 -2.28 -42.74 0.43
CA GLU A 397 -2.23 -44.20 0.22
C GLU A 397 -0.89 -44.84 0.66
#